data_AF-A0A7J6RXM0-F1
#
_entry.id   AF-A0A7J6RXM0-F1
#
_cell.length_a   1.000
_cell.length_b   1.000
_cell.length_c   1.000
_cell.angle_alpha   90.00
_cell.angle_beta   90.00
_cell.angle_gamma   90.00
#
_symmetry.space_group_name_H-M   'P 1'
#
loop_
_entity.id
_entity.type
_entity.pdbx_description
1 polymer ?
#
loop_
_entity_poly.entity_id
_entity_poly.type
_entity_poly.pdbx_seq_one_letter_code
_entity_poly.pdbx_strand_id
1 'polypeptide(L)'
;LLESVMEEPLFDTLRTKQQLGYSVFCGVRLTGGVLGYVVVVQSAVAGPATLWERIDAFLEEFRQSVLLEMSEDTFASHVVSLARSKLEPPRTLTEEATTMWCEVQESRYNWNGCIEESKELSGMKKEDLLDLYDR
;
A
#
# COMPACT_ATOMS: atom_id res chain seq x y z
N LEU A 1 4.72 2.33 -1.76
CA LEU A 1 4.21 3.25 -2.79
C LEU A 1 2.88 2.78 -3.36
N LEU A 2 2.81 1.57 -3.93
CA LEU A 2 1.54 1.00 -4.45
C LEU A 2 0.36 1.09 -3.48
N GLU A 3 0.57 0.72 -2.21
CA GLU A 3 -0.42 0.88 -1.12
C GLU A 3 -0.97 2.31 -1.03
N SER A 4 -0.09 3.31 -0.96
CA SER A 4 -0.50 4.72 -0.86
C SER A 4 -1.29 5.23 -2.07
N VAL A 5 -1.07 4.66 -3.26
CA VAL A 5 -1.78 5.04 -4.48
C VAL A 5 -3.11 4.29 -4.59
N MET A 6 -3.17 3.02 -4.15
CA MET A 6 -4.35 2.15 -4.30
C MET A 6 -5.39 2.32 -3.18
N GLU A 7 -4.96 2.69 -1.97
CA GLU A 7 -5.82 2.69 -0.78
C GLU A 7 -7.13 3.48 -0.98
N GLU A 8 -7.04 4.72 -1.48
CA GLU A 8 -8.20 5.58 -1.69
C GLU A 8 -9.12 5.09 -2.83
N PRO A 9 -8.60 4.78 -4.04
CA PRO A 9 -9.44 4.22 -5.12
C PRO A 9 -10.11 2.90 -4.76
N LEU A 10 -9.41 2.01 -4.05
CA LEU A 10 -9.94 0.72 -3.62
C LEU A 10 -11.08 0.90 -2.62
N PHE A 11 -10.89 1.79 -1.64
CA PHE A 11 -11.92 2.11 -0.67
C PHE A 11 -13.13 2.74 -1.37
N ASP A 12 -12.93 3.78 -2.18
CA ASP A 12 -14.04 4.43 -2.89
C ASP A 12 -14.82 3.46 -3.79
N THR A 13 -14.13 2.62 -4.54
CA THR A 13 -14.78 1.70 -5.48
C THR A 13 -15.53 0.58 -4.76
N LEU A 14 -14.85 -0.20 -3.91
CA LEU A 14 -15.44 -1.39 -3.32
C LEU A 14 -16.33 -1.07 -2.11
N ARG A 15 -15.97 -0.07 -1.29
CA ARG A 15 -16.73 0.31 -0.08
C ARG A 15 -17.82 1.32 -0.40
N THR A 16 -17.48 2.43 -1.06
CA THR A 16 -18.43 3.55 -1.24
C THR A 16 -19.40 3.31 -2.39
N LYS A 17 -18.89 3.02 -3.59
CA LYS A 17 -19.70 2.89 -4.81
C LYS A 17 -20.42 1.56 -4.89
N GLN A 18 -19.71 0.45 -4.72
CA GLN A 18 -20.28 -0.89 -4.86
C GLN A 18 -20.90 -1.43 -3.55
N GLN A 19 -20.66 -0.76 -2.42
CA GLN A 19 -21.22 -1.11 -1.11
C GLN A 19 -20.99 -2.57 -0.68
N LEU A 20 -19.87 -3.15 -1.12
CA LEU A 20 -19.64 -4.59 -1.04
C LEU A 20 -19.19 -5.07 0.33
N GLY A 21 -18.68 -4.21 1.20
CA GLY A 21 -18.13 -4.68 2.47
C GLY A 21 -18.24 -3.67 3.57
N TYR A 22 -18.19 -4.10 4.84
CA TYR A 22 -18.08 -3.21 6.00
C TYR A 22 -16.65 -2.64 6.13
N SER A 23 -15.65 -3.44 5.75
CA SER A 23 -14.23 -3.11 5.79
C SER A 23 -13.56 -3.56 4.49
N VAL A 24 -12.76 -2.65 3.91
CA VAL A 24 -11.92 -2.86 2.72
C VAL A 24 -10.55 -2.31 3.07
N PHE A 25 -9.49 -3.07 2.80
CA PHE A 25 -8.11 -2.71 3.10
C PHE A 25 -7.18 -3.27 2.04
N CYS A 26 -6.12 -2.56 1.72
CA CYS A 26 -4.97 -3.11 1.02
C CYS A 26 -3.68 -2.71 1.72
N GLY A 27 -2.64 -3.52 1.54
CA GLY A 27 -1.32 -3.11 1.98
C GLY A 27 -0.26 -4.16 1.82
N VAL A 28 0.93 -3.81 2.30
CA VAL A 28 2.10 -4.68 2.25
C VAL A 28 2.09 -5.65 3.43
N ARG A 29 2.47 -6.90 3.16
CA ARG A 29 2.71 -7.95 4.16
C ARG A 29 4.10 -8.50 3.96
N LEU A 30 4.89 -8.52 5.03
CA LEU A 30 6.14 -9.26 5.07
C LEU A 30 5.88 -10.55 5.85
N THR A 31 6.10 -11.71 5.24
CA THR A 31 5.91 -13.01 5.89
C THR A 31 7.13 -13.87 5.65
N GLY A 32 7.91 -14.14 6.70
CA GLY A 32 9.12 -14.96 6.58
C GLY A 32 10.16 -14.37 5.63
N GLY A 33 10.30 -13.03 5.60
CA GLY A 33 11.20 -12.33 4.69
C GLY A 33 10.69 -12.19 3.25
N VAL A 34 9.51 -12.74 2.91
CA VAL A 34 8.89 -12.57 1.59
C VAL A 34 7.91 -11.40 1.63
N LEU A 35 8.11 -10.44 0.72
CA LEU A 35 7.23 -9.31 0.55
C LEU A 35 6.02 -9.72 -0.31
N GLY A 36 4.82 -9.46 0.17
CA GLY A 36 3.57 -9.66 -0.53
C GLY A 36 2.69 -8.43 -0.45
N TYR A 37 1.72 -8.37 -1.36
CA TYR A 37 0.66 -7.38 -1.35
C TYR A 37 -0.68 -8.08 -1.09
N VAL A 38 -1.51 -7.49 -0.24
CA VAL A 38 -2.81 -8.08 0.13
C VAL A 38 -3.92 -7.08 -0.09
N VAL A 39 -5.04 -7.57 -0.60
CA VAL A 39 -6.35 -6.89 -0.60
C VAL A 39 -7.29 -7.72 0.26
N VAL A 40 -7.94 -7.08 1.22
CA VAL A 40 -8.86 -7.72 2.16
C VAL A 40 -10.20 -7.02 2.06
N VAL A 41 -11.25 -7.81 1.78
CA VAL A 41 -12.63 -7.33 1.73
C VAL A 41 -13.48 -8.19 2.65
N GLN A 42 -14.18 -7.55 3.58
CA GLN A 42 -15.13 -8.22 4.46
C GLN A 42 -16.56 -7.78 4.11
N SER A 43 -17.36 -8.74 3.65
CA SER A 43 -18.75 -8.52 3.25
C SER A 43 -19.76 -9.27 4.11
N ALA A 44 -20.93 -8.66 4.32
CA ALA A 44 -22.13 -9.33 4.82
C ALA A 44 -23.18 -9.57 3.72
N VAL A 45 -22.94 -9.08 2.49
CA VAL A 45 -23.93 -9.03 1.39
C VAL A 45 -23.51 -9.84 0.16
N ALA A 46 -22.22 -10.12 0.02
CA ALA A 46 -21.65 -10.85 -1.11
C ALA A 46 -20.77 -12.00 -0.63
N GLY A 47 -20.81 -13.13 -1.34
CA GLY A 47 -19.97 -14.29 -1.08
C GLY A 47 -18.57 -14.16 -1.71
N PRO A 48 -17.62 -15.05 -1.35
CA PRO A 48 -16.23 -14.97 -1.80
C PRO A 48 -16.02 -14.92 -3.31
N ALA A 49 -16.80 -15.68 -4.09
CA ALA A 49 -16.68 -15.71 -5.55
C ALA A 49 -17.01 -14.35 -6.18
N THR A 50 -18.10 -13.72 -5.77
CA THR A 50 -18.46 -12.37 -6.23
C THR A 50 -17.43 -11.35 -5.78
N LEU A 51 -16.92 -11.45 -4.54
CA LEU A 51 -15.87 -10.53 -4.08
C LEU A 51 -14.60 -10.66 -4.90
N TRP A 52 -14.20 -11.88 -5.25
CA TRP A 52 -13.07 -12.15 -6.12
C TRP A 52 -13.22 -11.45 -7.48
N GLU A 53 -14.35 -11.65 -8.16
CA GLU A 53 -14.63 -10.99 -9.45
C GLU A 53 -14.58 -9.46 -9.37
N ARG A 54 -15.03 -8.88 -8.24
CA ARG A 54 -15.03 -7.42 -8.05
C ARG A 54 -13.65 -6.87 -7.75
N ILE A 55 -12.82 -7.63 -7.04
CA ILE A 55 -11.42 -7.28 -6.80
C ILE A 55 -10.65 -7.37 -8.13
N ASP A 56 -10.81 -8.44 -8.91
CA ASP A 56 -10.16 -8.59 -10.21
C ASP A 56 -10.54 -7.43 -11.16
N ALA A 57 -11.84 -7.13 -11.27
CA ALA A 57 -12.30 -6.00 -12.08
C ALA A 57 -11.75 -4.65 -11.59
N PHE A 58 -11.66 -4.44 -10.28
CA PHE A 58 -11.04 -3.25 -9.71
C PHE A 58 -9.55 -3.15 -10.07
N LEU A 59 -8.80 -4.25 -10.00
CA LEU A 59 -7.37 -4.26 -10.31
C LEU A 59 -7.14 -3.89 -11.79
N GLU A 60 -7.92 -4.48 -12.70
CA GLU A 60 -7.88 -4.12 -14.12
C GLU A 60 -8.18 -2.63 -14.34
N GLU A 61 -9.24 -2.12 -13.72
CA GLU A 61 -9.64 -0.72 -13.82
C GLU A 61 -8.58 0.21 -13.22
N PHE A 62 -8.06 -0.10 -12.03
CA PHE A 62 -7.04 0.67 -11.34
C PHE A 62 -5.78 0.85 -12.20
N ARG A 63 -5.34 -0.21 -12.87
CA ARG A 63 -4.22 -0.13 -13.80
C ARG A 63 -4.48 0.87 -14.93
N GLN A 64 -5.66 0.80 -15.55
CA GLN A 64 -6.00 1.61 -16.72
C GLN A 64 -6.30 3.07 -16.36
N SER A 65 -7.16 3.32 -15.38
CA SER A 65 -7.69 4.64 -15.08
C SER A 65 -6.89 5.40 -14.03
N VAL A 66 -6.14 4.70 -13.17
CA VAL A 66 -5.33 5.34 -12.12
C VAL A 66 -3.87 5.30 -12.50
N LEU A 67 -3.26 4.13 -12.64
CA LEU A 67 -1.81 4.05 -12.82
C LEU A 67 -1.32 4.65 -14.15
N LEU A 68 -1.99 4.38 -15.27
CA LEU A 68 -1.57 4.95 -16.57
C LEU A 68 -1.87 6.45 -16.67
N GLU A 69 -3.02 6.89 -16.19
CA GLU A 69 -3.48 8.29 -16.33
C GLU A 69 -2.93 9.22 -15.24
N MET A 70 -2.38 8.68 -14.15
CA MET A 70 -1.80 9.47 -13.05
C MET A 70 -0.72 10.42 -13.58
N SER A 71 -0.85 11.70 -13.24
CA SER A 71 0.15 12.71 -13.57
C SER A 71 1.43 12.54 -12.75
N GLU A 72 2.56 13.01 -13.29
CA GLU A 72 3.83 13.05 -12.55
C GLU A 72 3.72 13.87 -11.25
N ASP A 73 2.94 14.95 -11.24
CA ASP A 73 2.72 15.77 -10.05
C ASP A 73 1.97 15.00 -8.95
N THR A 74 0.95 14.23 -9.34
CA THR A 74 0.21 13.35 -8.42
C THR A 74 1.12 12.26 -7.86
N PHE A 75 1.90 11.61 -8.72
CA PHE A 75 2.86 10.60 -8.31
C PHE A 75 3.90 11.17 -7.32
N ALA A 76 4.49 12.32 -7.66
CA ALA A 76 5.44 13.01 -6.79
C ALA A 76 4.81 13.37 -5.43
N SER A 77 3.54 13.77 -5.40
CA SER A 77 2.81 14.02 -4.16
C SER A 77 2.68 12.76 -3.28
N HIS A 78 2.38 11.60 -3.87
CA HIS A 78 2.38 10.32 -3.14
C HIS A 78 3.77 9.97 -2.59
N VAL A 79 4.82 10.14 -3.38
CA VAL A 79 6.21 9.91 -2.96
C VAL A 79 6.58 10.80 -1.78
N VAL A 80 6.34 12.11 -1.88
CA VAL A 80 6.64 13.08 -0.82
C VAL A 80 5.84 12.79 0.45
N SER A 81 4.54 12.50 0.31
CA SER A 81 3.67 12.17 1.45
C SER A 81 4.15 10.92 2.19
N LEU A 82 4.48 9.86 1.45
CA LEU A 82 4.97 8.60 2.01
C LEU A 82 6.36 8.76 2.65
N ALA A 83 7.28 9.47 1.99
CA ALA A 83 8.61 9.77 2.53
C ALA A 83 8.51 10.55 3.85
N ARG A 84 7.67 11.59 3.90
CA ARG A 84 7.40 12.35 5.13
C ARG A 84 6.85 11.45 6.23
N SER A 85 5.88 10.59 5.91
CA SER A 85 5.30 9.67 6.89
C SER A 85 6.32 8.68 7.46
N LYS A 86 7.30 8.25 6.66
CA LYS A 86 8.38 7.36 7.13
C LYS A 86 9.40 8.06 8.00
N LEU A 87 9.64 9.35 7.78
CA LEU A 87 10.60 10.17 8.53
C LEU A 87 10.01 10.80 9.79
N GLU A 88 8.70 10.67 10.03
CA GLU A 88 8.07 11.18 11.24
C GLU A 88 8.66 10.47 12.48
N PRO A 89 9.20 11.22 13.46
CA PRO A 89 9.75 10.62 14.66
C PRO A 89 8.64 10.02 15.54
N PRO A 90 8.93 8.93 16.27
CA PRO A 90 7.97 8.35 17.20
C PRO A 90 7.58 9.37 18.28
N ARG A 91 6.29 9.46 18.59
CA ARG A 91 5.75 10.40 19.58
C ARG A 91 5.78 9.83 20.99
N THR A 92 5.90 8.51 21.10
CA THR A 92 5.93 7.80 22.38
C THR A 92 7.02 6.73 22.40
N LEU A 93 7.49 6.39 23.60
CA LEU A 93 8.43 5.27 23.79
C LEU A 93 7.85 3.94 23.30
N THR A 94 6.53 3.75 23.40
CA THR A 94 5.87 2.53 22.93
C THR A 94 5.93 2.42 21.40
N GLU A 95 5.74 3.53 20.67
CA GLU A 95 5.86 3.55 19.20
C GLU A 95 7.29 3.24 18.75
N GLU A 96 8.29 3.85 19.41
CA GLU A 96 9.70 3.59 19.14
C GLU A 96 10.05 2.13 19.43
N ALA A 97 9.67 1.63 20.62
CA ALA A 97 9.92 0.24 21.02
C ALA A 97 9.25 -0.76 20.08
N THR A 98 8.02 -0.48 19.62
CA THR A 98 7.30 -1.35 18.67
C THR A 98 8.04 -1.43 17.34
N THR A 99 8.48 -0.29 16.81
CA THR A 99 9.23 -0.23 15.55
C THR A 99 10.54 -1.01 15.65
N MET A 100 11.32 -0.76 16.70
CA MET A 100 12.57 -1.48 16.95
C MET A 100 12.34 -2.98 17.16
N TRP A 101 11.27 -3.35 17.87
CA TRP A 101 10.97 -4.75 18.14
C TRP A 101 10.63 -5.54 16.86
N CYS A 102 9.95 -4.92 15.90
CA CYS A 102 9.70 -5.52 14.59
C CYS A 102 11.01 -5.89 13.87
N GLU A 103 12.04 -5.04 13.92
CA GLU A 103 13.34 -5.34 13.32
C GLU A 103 14.04 -6.55 13.97
N VAL A 104 13.85 -6.73 15.28
CA VAL A 104 14.37 -7.88 16.03
C VAL A 104 13.62 -9.16 15.67
N GLN A 105 12.28 -9.11 15.69
CA GLN A 105 11.44 -10.28 15.40
C GLN A 105 11.68 -10.82 13.99
N GLU A 106 11.86 -9.92 13.04
CA GLU A 106 12.12 -10.25 11.63
C GLU A 106 13.61 -10.51 11.35
N SER A 107 14.47 -10.41 12.38
CA SER A 107 15.93 -10.62 12.28
C SER A 107 16.63 -9.74 11.23
N ARG A 108 16.04 -8.58 10.90
CA ARG A 108 16.61 -7.61 9.96
C ARG A 108 17.62 -6.69 10.63
N TYR A 109 17.33 -6.31 11.88
CA TYR A 109 18.14 -5.37 12.66
C TYR A 109 18.45 -4.05 11.91
N ASN A 110 17.54 -3.59 11.03
CA ASN A 110 17.74 -2.35 10.28
C ASN A 110 17.14 -1.16 11.03
N TRP A 111 17.91 -0.60 11.96
CA TRP A 111 17.50 0.55 12.77
C TRP A 111 17.28 1.84 11.96
N ASN A 112 17.89 1.93 10.78
CA ASN A 112 17.78 3.08 9.89
C ASN A 112 16.85 2.83 8.70
N GLY A 113 16.06 1.75 8.71
CA GLY A 113 15.26 1.30 7.57
C GLY A 113 14.36 2.40 7.01
N CYS A 114 13.67 3.16 7.85
CA CYS A 114 12.83 4.27 7.41
C CYS A 114 13.60 5.37 6.65
N ILE A 115 14.85 5.64 7.07
CA ILE A 115 15.71 6.65 6.43
C ILE A 115 16.19 6.14 5.07
N GLU A 116 16.62 4.88 5.01
CA GLU A 116 17.07 4.23 3.78
C GLU A 116 15.93 4.14 2.77
N GLU A 117 14.77 3.62 3.17
CA GLU A 117 13.58 3.53 2.33
C GLU A 117 13.11 4.91 1.83
N SER A 118 13.18 5.96 2.65
CA SER A 118 12.82 7.31 2.23
C SER A 118 13.77 7.88 1.17
N LYS A 119 15.05 7.50 1.20
CA LYS A 119 16.02 7.89 0.16
C LYS A 119 15.71 7.18 -1.15
N GLU A 120 15.48 5.88 -1.10
CA GLU A 120 15.12 5.09 -2.28
C GLU A 120 13.80 5.59 -2.91
N LEU A 121 12.79 5.89 -2.08
CA LEU A 121 11.51 6.45 -2.54
C LEU A 121 11.69 7.74 -3.36
N SER A 122 12.66 8.57 -3.01
CA SER A 122 12.91 9.84 -3.70
C SER A 122 13.47 9.66 -5.12
N GLY A 123 14.06 8.50 -5.41
CA GLY A 123 14.59 8.15 -6.72
C GLY A 123 13.61 7.36 -7.61
N MET A 124 12.47 6.91 -7.05
CA MET A 124 11.50 6.11 -7.80
C MET A 124 10.78 6.94 -8.85
N LYS A 125 10.49 6.30 -9.98
CA LYS A 125 9.70 6.86 -11.07
C LYS A 125 8.35 6.15 -11.17
N LYS A 126 7.42 6.78 -11.88
CA LYS A 126 6.11 6.19 -12.16
C LYS A 126 6.23 4.86 -12.91
N GLU A 127 7.20 4.75 -13.82
CA GLU A 127 7.46 3.53 -14.58
C GLU A 127 7.83 2.35 -13.66
N ASP A 128 8.61 2.59 -12.59
CA ASP A 128 8.99 1.53 -11.65
C ASP A 128 7.77 0.94 -10.94
N LEU A 129 6.76 1.78 -10.68
CA LEU A 129 5.50 1.37 -10.06
C LEU A 129 4.63 0.56 -11.03
N LEU A 130 4.59 0.97 -12.31
CA LEU A 130 3.89 0.25 -13.37
C LEU A 130 4.53 -1.13 -13.62
N ASP A 131 5.86 -1.17 -13.71
CA ASP A 131 6.62 -2.40 -13.90
C ASP A 131 6.42 -3.36 -12.73
N LEU A 132 6.34 -2.86 -11.48
CA LEU A 132 6.01 -3.69 -10.33
C LEU A 132 4.59 -4.27 -10.42
N TYR A 133 3.64 -3.48 -10.92
CA TYR A 133 2.23 -3.89 -11.00
C TYR A 133 1.99 -4.95 -12.09
N ASP A 134 2.75 -4.88 -13.19
CA ASP A 134 2.60 -5.76 -14.35
C ASP A 134 3.35 -7.10 -14.24
N ARG A 135 4.09 -7.32 -13.14
CA ARG A 135 4.86 -8.54 -12.88
C ARG A 135 4.03 -9.64 -12.23
#